data_AF-A0A9E3XI87-F1
#
_entry.id   AF-A0A9E3XI87-F1
#
_cell.length_a   1.000
_cell.length_b   1.000
_cell.length_c   1.000
_cell.angle_alpha   90.00
_cell.angle_beta   90.00
_cell.angle_gamma   90.00
#
_symmetry.space_group_name_H-M   'P 1'
#
loop_
_entity.id
_entity.type
_entity.pdbx_description
1 polymer ?
#
loop_
_entity_poly.entity_id
_entity_poly.type
_entity_poly.pdbx_seq_one_letter_code
_entity_poly.pdbx_strand_id
1 'polypeptide(L)'
;DGLGFEKISYPPADERVFSFSEEPVLVYEGLAYITAQVSVGEALAGQTVKISGIIGYQACNDEICLPPADYEFSFEIAVAQPNEEVKQINAAVFGGAKD
;
A
#
# COMPACT_ATOMS: atom_id res chain seq x y z
N ASP A 1 21.92 4.03 6.29
CA ASP A 1 21.33 5.29 5.80
C ASP A 1 20.63 4.98 4.49
N GLY A 2 19.30 4.96 4.45
CA GLY A 2 18.50 4.43 3.34
C GLY A 2 17.00 4.42 3.64
N LEU A 3 16.20 3.74 2.83
CA LEU A 3 14.77 3.55 3.12
C LEU A 3 14.56 2.39 4.10
N GLY A 4 13.75 2.61 5.13
CA GLY A 4 13.23 1.57 6.01
C GLY A 4 11.74 1.37 5.78
N PHE A 5 11.27 0.13 5.71
CA PHE A 5 9.85 -0.21 5.61
C PHE A 5 9.43 -0.84 6.94
N GLU A 6 8.49 -0.18 7.61
CA GLU A 6 8.13 -0.53 8.98
C GLU A 6 6.78 -1.24 9.00
N LYS A 7 5.69 -0.47 9.16
CA LYS A 7 4.35 -1.00 9.29
C LYS A 7 3.58 -0.91 7.98
N ILE A 8 3.00 -2.02 7.54
CA ILE A 8 1.95 -2.04 6.52
C ILE A 8 0.60 -1.96 7.22
N SER A 9 -0.23 -0.99 6.86
CA SER A 9 -1.59 -0.82 7.36
C SER A 9 -2.59 -1.19 6.28
N TYR A 10 -3.46 -2.12 6.61
CA TYR A 10 -4.58 -2.50 5.76
C TYR A 10 -5.84 -1.74 6.22
N PRO A 11 -6.73 -1.36 5.30
CA PRO A 11 -8.02 -0.78 5.68
C PRO A 11 -8.89 -1.86 6.34
N PRO A 12 -10.00 -1.48 7.00
CA PRO A 12 -11.01 -2.44 7.43
C PRO A 12 -11.48 -3.29 6.24
N ALA A 13 -11.57 -4.60 6.45
CA ALA A 13 -12.08 -5.55 5.47
C ALA A 13 -13.57 -5.82 5.72
N ASP A 14 -14.29 -6.18 4.67
CA ASP A 14 -15.69 -6.62 4.75
C ASP A 14 -15.73 -8.13 4.98
N GLU A 15 -16.56 -8.57 5.92
CA GLU A 15 -16.84 -9.99 6.12
C GLU A 15 -17.94 -10.45 5.15
N ARG A 16 -17.67 -11.49 4.36
CA ARG A 16 -18.60 -12.04 3.37
C ARG A 16 -18.66 -13.56 3.44
N VAL A 17 -19.86 -14.11 3.19
CA VAL A 17 -20.06 -15.54 3.03
C VAL A 17 -20.10 -15.86 1.55
N PHE A 18 -19.31 -16.85 1.13
CA PHE A 18 -19.25 -17.31 -0.25
C PHE A 18 -19.57 -18.79 -0.34
N SER A 19 -20.11 -19.26 -1.46
CA SER A 19 -20.45 -20.69 -1.62
C SER A 19 -19.23 -21.61 -1.59
N PHE A 20 -18.03 -21.08 -1.80
CA PHE A 20 -16.79 -21.83 -1.80
C PHE A 20 -16.13 -21.95 -0.41
N SER A 21 -16.68 -21.32 0.62
CA SER A 21 -16.11 -21.31 1.98
C SER A 21 -17.17 -21.63 3.02
N GLU A 22 -16.84 -22.51 3.97
CA GLU A 22 -17.73 -22.82 5.10
C GLU A 22 -17.73 -21.69 6.15
N GLU A 23 -16.64 -20.92 6.24
CA GLU A 23 -16.50 -19.78 7.13
C GLU A 23 -16.57 -18.45 6.36
N PRO A 24 -17.05 -17.36 6.99
CA PRO A 24 -16.96 -16.03 6.39
C PRO A 24 -15.51 -15.63 6.07
N VAL A 25 -15.32 -14.96 4.94
CA VAL A 25 -14.03 -14.49 4.45
C VAL A 25 -13.99 -12.97 4.52
N LEU A 26 -12.89 -12.43 5.05
CA LEU A 26 -12.60 -11.00 4.99
C LEU A 26 -12.09 -10.62 3.60
N VAL A 27 -12.79 -9.73 2.92
CA VAL A 27 -12.50 -9.30 1.56
C VAL A 27 -12.44 -7.78 1.46
N TYR A 28 -11.76 -7.30 0.41
CA TYR A 28 -11.82 -5.90 0.00
C TYR A 28 -12.61 -5.81 -1.31
N GLU A 29 -13.58 -4.91 -1.36
CA GLU A 29 -14.33 -4.60 -2.57
C GLU A 29 -14.14 -3.14 -2.97
N GLY A 30 -14.18 -2.88 -4.29
CA GLY A 30 -13.95 -1.54 -4.82
C GLY A 30 -12.50 -1.08 -4.63
N LEU A 31 -12.33 0.10 -4.05
CA LEU A 31 -11.02 0.74 -3.87
C LEU A 31 -10.56 0.64 -2.41
N ALA A 32 -9.48 -0.11 -2.18
CA ALA A 32 -8.84 -0.26 -0.88
C ALA A 32 -7.45 0.38 -0.89
N TYR A 33 -7.18 1.24 0.10
CA TYR A 33 -5.87 1.86 0.28
C TYR A 33 -5.06 1.12 1.34
N ILE A 34 -4.00 0.44 0.90
CA ILE A 34 -2.98 -0.16 1.76
C ILE A 34 -1.83 0.85 1.87
N THR A 35 -1.41 1.18 3.08
CA THR A 35 -0.36 2.17 3.33
C THR A 35 0.84 1.54 4.02
N ALA A 36 2.02 2.11 3.79
CA ALA A 36 3.26 1.69 4.43
C ALA A 36 3.90 2.88 5.15
N GLN A 37 4.32 2.69 6.40
CA GLN A 37 5.19 3.62 7.08
C GLN A 37 6.63 3.40 6.59
N VAL A 38 7.23 4.46 6.07
CA VAL A 38 8.58 4.44 5.50
C VAL A 38 9.45 5.44 6.26
N SER A 39 10.57 4.97 6.80
CA SER A 39 11.65 5.82 7.30
C SER A 39 12.62 6.16 6.18
N VAL A 40 13.13 7.39 6.20
CA VAL A 40 14.04 7.91 5.16
C VAL A 40 15.33 8.36 5.84
N GLY A 41 16.44 7.75 5.45
CA GLY A 41 17.77 8.14 5.91
C GLY A 41 18.21 9.49 5.37
N GLU A 42 19.02 10.23 6.14
CA GLU A 42 19.45 11.60 5.82
C GLU A 42 20.22 11.68 4.50
N ALA A 43 21.03 10.66 4.19
CA ALA A 43 21.76 10.61 2.92
C ALA A 43 20.85 10.71 1.68
N LEU A 44 19.56 10.35 1.77
CA LEU A 44 18.65 10.36 0.63
C LEU A 44 18.05 11.74 0.32
N ALA A 45 18.28 12.75 1.16
CA ALA A 45 17.74 14.10 0.95
C ALA A 45 18.11 14.68 -0.43
N GLY A 46 17.09 15.12 -1.19
CA GLY A 46 17.23 15.64 -2.56
C GLY A 46 17.51 14.59 -3.64
N GLN A 47 17.53 13.31 -3.29
CA GLN A 47 17.69 12.24 -4.28
C GLN A 47 16.35 11.76 -4.81
N THR A 48 16.36 11.21 -6.01
CA THR A 48 15.26 10.38 -6.50
C THR A 48 15.58 8.93 -6.20
N VAL A 49 14.68 8.25 -5.50
CA VAL A 49 14.85 6.86 -5.09
C VAL A 49 13.85 5.98 -5.81
N LYS A 50 14.29 4.79 -6.21
CA LYS A 50 13.43 3.77 -6.79
C LYS A 50 12.85 2.91 -5.67
N ILE A 51 11.53 2.80 -5.63
CA ILE A 51 10.80 1.86 -4.78
C ILE A 51 10.21 0.78 -5.67
N SER A 52 10.40 -0.47 -5.28
CA SER A 52 9.84 -1.62 -5.97
C SER A 52 9.40 -2.68 -4.97
N GLY A 53 8.42 -3.49 -5.36
CA GLY A 53 7.92 -4.56 -4.53
C GLY A 53 6.95 -5.46 -5.28
N ILE A 54 6.36 -6.39 -4.53
CA ILE A 54 5.40 -7.37 -5.03
C ILE A 54 4.16 -7.30 -4.13
N ILE A 55 3.00 -7.23 -4.74
CA ILE A 55 1.71 -7.39 -4.06
C ILE A 55 1.19 -8.77 -4.42
N GLY A 56 1.20 -9.69 -3.45
CA GLY A 56 0.49 -10.96 -3.57
C GLY A 56 -0.99 -10.75 -3.26
N TYR A 57 -1.86 -11.26 -4.11
CA TYR A 57 -3.30 -11.14 -3.95
C TYR A 57 -4.02 -12.39 -4.45
N GLN A 58 -5.24 -12.58 -3.97
CA GLN A 58 -6.13 -13.62 -4.45
C GLN A 58 -7.48 -12.99 -4.76
N ALA A 59 -7.88 -13.07 -6.03
CA ALA A 59 -9.18 -12.57 -6.46
C ALA A 59 -10.22 -13.71 -6.40
N CYS A 60 -11.37 -13.42 -5.82
CA CYS A 60 -12.54 -14.29 -5.87
C CYS A 60 -13.72 -13.54 -6.49
N ASN A 61 -14.68 -14.29 -7.04
CA ASN A 61 -16.04 -13.81 -7.26
C ASN A 61 -17.00 -14.60 -6.35
N ASP A 62 -18.31 -14.47 -6.53
CA ASP A 62 -19.29 -15.10 -5.63
C ASP A 62 -19.29 -16.64 -5.68
N GLU A 63 -18.75 -17.24 -6.75
CA GLU A 63 -18.82 -18.68 -7.02
C GLU A 63 -17.47 -19.38 -6.84
N ILE A 64 -16.38 -18.73 -7.23
CA ILE A 64 -15.04 -19.30 -7.29
C ILE A 64 -14.00 -18.34 -6.74
N CYS A 65 -12.95 -18.90 -6.17
CA CYS A 65 -11.72 -18.17 -5.91
C CYS A 65 -10.61 -18.64 -6.84
N LEU A 66 -9.92 -17.69 -7.47
CA LEU A 66 -8.83 -17.97 -8.39
C LEU A 66 -7.55 -18.34 -7.62
N PRO A 67 -6.55 -18.98 -8.27
CA PRO A 67 -5.24 -19.14 -7.68
C PRO A 67 -4.64 -17.77 -7.28
N PRO A 68 -3.82 -17.72 -6.21
CA PRO A 68 -3.07 -16.51 -5.88
C PRO A 68 -2.21 -16.03 -7.05
N ALA A 69 -2.04 -14.71 -7.14
CA ALA A 69 -1.23 -14.05 -8.15
C ALA A 69 -0.38 -12.95 -7.54
N ASP A 70 0.70 -12.61 -8.23
CA ASP A 70 1.62 -11.55 -7.84
C ASP A 70 1.49 -10.37 -8.81
N TYR A 71 1.53 -9.16 -8.26
CA TYR A 71 1.65 -7.92 -9.00
C TYR A 71 2.96 -7.23 -8.63
N GLU A 72 3.91 -7.22 -9.56
CA GLU A 72 5.17 -6.47 -9.41
C GLU A 72 4.95 -4.99 -9.69
N PHE A 73 5.45 -4.13 -8.81
CA PHE A 73 5.41 -2.69 -9.00
C PHE A 73 6.80 -2.07 -8.84
N SER A 74 7.00 -0.95 -9.53
CA SER A 74 8.19 -0.13 -9.41
C SER A 74 7.87 1.30 -9.78
N PHE A 75 8.31 2.25 -8.96
CA PHE A 75 8.19 3.67 -9.22
C PHE A 75 9.35 4.46 -8.63
N GLU A 76 9.56 5.67 -9.13
CA GLU A 76 10.53 6.62 -8.61
C GLU A 76 9.83 7.66 -7.75
N ILE A 77 10.45 8.03 -6.63
CA ILE A 77 9.97 9.10 -5.74
C ILE A 77 11.12 10.04 -5.42
N ALA A 78 10.86 11.34 -5.57
CA ALA A 78 11.79 12.37 -5.14
C ALA A 78 11.70 12.56 -3.63
N VAL A 79 12.84 12.48 -2.95
CA VAL A 79 12.97 12.79 -1.52
C VAL A 79 13.31 14.26 -1.39
N ALA A 80 12.44 15.01 -0.71
CA ALA A 80 12.63 16.44 -0.50
C ALA A 80 13.85 16.75 0.37
N GLN A 81 14.48 17.89 0.14
CA GLN A 81 15.45 18.46 1.08
C GLN A 81 14.76 18.95 2.36
N PRO A 82 15.48 19.05 3.49
CA PRO A 82 14.97 19.71 4.67
C PRO A 82 14.46 21.13 4.33
N ASN A 83 13.21 21.41 4.71
CA ASN A 83 12.50 22.68 4.46
C ASN A 83 12.17 22.99 2.98
N GLU A 84 12.29 22.02 2.08
CA GLU A 84 11.80 22.18 0.70
C GLU A 84 10.26 22.20 0.68
N GLU A 85 9.69 23.13 -0.08
CA GLU A 85 8.26 23.19 -0.29
C GLU A 85 7.82 22.02 -1.19
N VAL A 86 6.92 21.18 -0.69
CA VAL A 86 6.45 19.99 -1.41
C VAL A 86 4.99 20.11 -1.80
N LYS A 87 4.67 19.71 -3.05
CA LYS A 87 3.28 19.52 -3.48
C LYS A 87 2.82 18.12 -3.10
N GLN A 88 1.81 18.03 -2.26
CA GLN A 88 1.18 16.75 -1.91
C GLN A 88 0.34 16.23 -3.09
N ILE A 89 0.88 15.27 -3.85
CA ILE A 89 0.19 14.71 -5.03
C ILE A 89 -0.92 13.71 -4.70
N ASN A 90 -0.90 13.13 -3.50
CA ASN A 90 -1.87 12.13 -3.03
C ASN A 90 -2.50 12.57 -1.69
N ALA A 91 -2.78 13.86 -1.54
CA ALA A 91 -3.30 14.45 -0.30
C ALA A 91 -4.61 13.80 0.18
N ALA A 92 -5.44 13.26 -0.71
CA ALA A 92 -6.66 12.54 -0.32
C ALA A 92 -6.39 11.21 0.40
N VAL A 93 -5.21 10.61 0.18
CA VAL A 93 -4.80 9.32 0.78
C VAL A 93 -3.93 9.56 2.02
N PHE A 94 -3.01 10.51 1.95
CA PHE A 94 -2.00 10.76 3.01
C PHE A 94 -2.24 12.03 3.84
N GLY A 95 -3.21 12.88 3.47
CA GLY A 95 -3.49 14.14 4.15
C GLY A 95 -4.40 14.02 5.38
N GLY A 96 -4.87 12.81 5.71
CA GLY A 96 -5.78 12.54 6.83
C GLY A 96 -5.05 12.09 8.10
N ALA A 97 -5.33 12.82 9.20
CA ALA A 97 -4.89 12.68 10.59
C ALA A 97 -3.39 12.87 10.87
N LYS A 98 -3.05 14.11 11.25
CA LYS A 98 -1.96 14.38 12.20
C LYS A 98 -2.31 13.66 13.50
N ASP A 99 -1.52 12.66 13.87
CA ASP A 99 -1.29 12.32 15.27
C ASP A 99 -0.04 13.06 15.75
#